data_AF-A0A9P7SNR9-F1
#
_entry.id   AF-A0A9P7SNR9-F1
#
_cell.length_a   1.000
_cell.length_b   1.000
_cell.length_c   1.000
_cell.angle_alpha   90.00
_cell.angle_beta   90.00
_cell.angle_gamma   90.00
#
_symmetry.space_group_name_H-M   'P 1'
#
loop_
_entity.id
_entity.type
_entity.pdbx_description
1 polymer ?
#
loop_
_entity_poly.entity_id
_entity_poly.type
_entity_poly.pdbx_seq_one_letter_code
_entity_poly.pdbx_strand_id
1 'polypeptide(L)'
;MTTSPSPFVIHDERVTELFGSEPRLELLHHDPNFPFAHEAGVFFPHTNTLIVTSNQLVNQKTQAPRVRITGVRIVDGPHGGVECMEIDARNIPMANGAVNYKQGVLFCAQGNRQHRGGLIYMDSEPPFKTETLLSSFYGRQFNSVNDVVIHSDGSIWFTDPVYGFDSGFRDKPRLPCQVYRFDPARKSVRAMADGFGRPNGICFSPDERTVYVTDTDWIHGDGTTDDFRASHIYAFDVTFYAGEPFLTNRRLFAMADTGIPDGIKCDVYGNVYSGCGDGVNIWSAGGVLLGRIIVPGGVANFCFGREGTLYLLNEHRLWRAQLASSTRGALLGI
;
A
#
# COMPACT_ATOMS: atom_id res chain seq x y z
N MET A 1 27.97 24.99 -12.91
CA MET A 1 27.01 24.42 -11.95
C MET A 1 26.20 23.39 -12.72
N THR A 2 26.48 22.10 -12.52
CA THR A 2 25.68 21.03 -13.12
C THR A 2 24.34 21.02 -12.39
N THR A 3 23.28 21.46 -13.06
CA THR A 3 21.91 21.30 -12.55
C THR A 3 21.67 19.81 -12.37
N SER A 4 21.43 19.35 -11.14
CA SER A 4 21.00 17.98 -10.90
C SER A 4 19.74 17.70 -11.74
N PRO A 5 19.63 16.52 -12.38
CA PRO A 5 18.44 16.19 -13.15
C PRO A 5 17.20 16.26 -12.24
N SER A 6 16.09 16.76 -12.81
CA SER A 6 14.81 16.79 -12.12
C SER A 6 14.43 15.39 -11.64
N PRO A 7 13.91 15.22 -10.41
CA PRO A 7 13.36 13.93 -9.98
C PRO A 7 12.05 13.59 -10.70
N PHE A 8 11.42 14.55 -11.38
CA PHE A 8 10.22 14.34 -12.18
C PHE A 8 10.59 14.02 -13.63
N VAL A 9 10.50 12.75 -13.99
CA VAL A 9 10.84 12.24 -15.32
C VAL A 9 9.58 12.10 -16.16
N ILE A 10 9.60 12.69 -17.34
CA ILE A 10 8.51 12.66 -18.31
C ILE A 10 8.81 11.57 -19.36
N HIS A 11 7.89 10.62 -19.52
CA HIS A 11 7.92 9.63 -20.60
C HIS A 11 6.84 9.91 -21.65
N ASP A 12 5.76 10.57 -21.25
CA ASP A 12 4.64 11.00 -22.09
C ASP A 12 4.16 12.38 -21.63
N GLU A 13 3.91 13.30 -22.57
CA GLU A 13 3.53 14.68 -22.29
C GLU A 13 2.26 14.80 -21.43
N ARG A 14 1.37 13.80 -21.44
CA ARG A 14 0.17 13.79 -20.58
C ARG A 14 0.50 13.87 -19.08
N VAL A 15 1.69 13.44 -18.66
CA VAL A 15 2.10 13.53 -17.24
C VAL A 15 2.35 14.98 -16.78
N THR A 16 2.57 15.90 -17.71
CA THR A 16 2.86 17.32 -17.37
C THR A 16 1.69 17.98 -16.66
N GLU A 17 0.45 17.64 -17.04
CA GLU A 17 -0.76 18.09 -16.34
C GLU A 17 -0.84 17.55 -14.92
N LEU A 18 -0.34 16.33 -14.68
CA LEU A 18 -0.31 15.71 -13.36
C LEU A 18 0.75 16.35 -12.47
N PHE A 19 1.94 16.60 -13.00
CA PHE A 19 3.04 17.24 -12.27
C PHE A 19 2.77 18.73 -12.00
N GLY A 20 2.10 19.42 -12.93
CA GLY A 20 1.88 20.85 -12.86
C GLY A 20 3.13 21.65 -13.24
N SER A 21 3.07 22.97 -13.06
CA SER A 21 4.13 23.89 -13.51
C SER A 21 5.38 23.91 -12.62
N GLU A 22 5.24 23.58 -11.34
CA GLU A 22 6.31 23.64 -10.34
C GLU A 22 6.28 22.43 -9.40
N PRO A 23 6.46 21.20 -9.92
CA PRO A 23 6.49 20.01 -9.07
C PRO A 23 7.71 20.06 -8.14
N ARG A 24 7.52 19.63 -6.89
CA ARG A 24 8.58 19.65 -5.86
C ARG A 24 8.66 18.32 -5.13
N LEU A 25 9.88 17.88 -4.85
CA LEU A 25 10.15 16.70 -4.03
C LEU A 25 10.97 17.12 -2.82
N GLU A 26 10.45 16.88 -1.62
CA GLU A 26 11.03 17.34 -0.37
C GLU A 26 11.17 16.17 0.62
N LEU A 27 12.33 16.06 1.27
CA LEU A 27 12.52 15.14 2.38
C LEU A 27 11.89 15.76 3.64
N LEU A 28 10.80 15.16 4.15
CA LEU A 28 10.13 15.66 5.34
C LEU A 28 10.76 15.15 6.63
N HIS A 29 11.19 13.88 6.64
CA HIS A 29 11.76 13.26 7.82
C HIS A 29 12.71 12.13 7.47
N HIS A 30 13.72 11.94 8.32
CA HIS A 30 14.66 10.84 8.25
C HIS A 30 14.92 10.32 9.68
N ASP A 31 14.63 9.05 9.92
CA ASP A 31 15.01 8.36 11.15
C ASP A 31 16.15 7.37 10.85
N PRO A 32 17.38 7.63 11.30
CA PRO A 32 18.51 6.74 11.03
C PRO A 32 18.46 5.44 11.87
N ASN A 33 17.59 5.35 12.87
CA ASN A 33 17.58 4.24 13.83
C ASN A 33 16.73 3.06 13.36
N PHE A 34 15.66 3.32 12.61
CA PHE A 34 14.81 2.26 12.08
C PHE A 34 13.99 2.70 10.85
N PRO A 35 13.61 1.75 9.97
CA PRO A 35 12.82 2.03 8.77
C PRO A 35 11.34 2.26 9.11
N PHE A 36 11.02 3.44 9.65
CA PHE A 36 9.70 3.75 10.18
C PHE A 36 8.59 3.91 9.12
N ALA A 37 8.96 4.24 7.88
CA ALA A 37 8.05 4.57 6.78
C ALA A 37 8.19 3.52 5.67
N HIS A 38 7.61 2.34 5.89
CA HIS A 38 7.62 1.24 4.92
C HIS A 38 6.25 1.10 4.24
N GLU A 39 5.19 0.95 5.04
CA GLU A 39 3.88 0.50 4.57
C GLU A 39 2.71 1.31 5.18
N ALA A 40 1.48 0.97 4.80
CA ALA A 40 0.23 1.50 5.38
C ALA A 40 0.06 3.03 5.35
N GLY A 41 0.59 3.73 4.35
CA GLY A 41 0.39 5.18 4.22
C GLY A 41 -1.09 5.55 4.24
N VAL A 42 -1.60 5.99 5.39
CA VAL A 42 -3.01 6.34 5.60
C VAL A 42 -3.07 7.76 6.15
N PHE A 43 -3.58 8.68 5.34
CA PHE A 43 -3.65 10.10 5.67
C PHE A 43 -5.01 10.49 6.27
N PHE A 44 -4.97 11.26 7.36
CA PHE A 44 -6.14 11.85 8.00
C PHE A 44 -6.07 13.38 7.85
N PRO A 45 -6.86 13.96 6.93
CA PRO A 45 -6.78 15.39 6.64
C PRO A 45 -7.15 16.27 7.84
N HIS A 46 -8.10 15.85 8.69
CA HIS A 46 -8.61 16.66 9.81
C HIS A 46 -7.57 16.89 10.92
N THR A 47 -6.63 15.96 11.10
CA THR A 47 -5.53 16.05 12.07
C THR A 47 -4.18 16.33 11.41
N ASN A 48 -4.13 16.33 10.08
CA ASN A 48 -2.91 16.40 9.28
C ASN A 48 -1.89 15.31 9.66
N THR A 49 -2.39 14.10 9.89
CA THR A 49 -1.60 12.97 10.41
C THR A 49 -1.58 11.83 9.41
N LEU A 50 -0.40 11.26 9.19
CA LEU A 50 -0.22 9.96 8.55
C LEU A 50 -0.15 8.87 9.61
N ILE A 51 -0.76 7.74 9.36
CA ILE A 51 -0.42 6.48 10.02
C ILE A 51 0.47 5.70 9.05
N VAL A 52 1.57 5.14 9.53
CA VAL A 52 2.50 4.31 8.77
C VAL A 52 2.93 3.09 9.59
N THR A 53 3.34 2.03 8.90
CA THR A 53 3.99 0.87 9.52
C THR A 53 5.47 0.81 9.12
N SER A 54 6.31 0.39 10.06
CA SER A 54 7.73 0.18 9.81
C SER A 54 7.98 -1.13 9.06
N ASN A 55 9.12 -1.24 8.41
CA ASN A 55 9.63 -2.54 7.97
C ASN A 55 9.95 -3.43 9.18
N GLN A 56 10.23 -4.71 8.95
CA GLN A 56 10.53 -5.68 9.99
C GLN A 56 11.72 -5.23 10.84
N LEU A 57 11.47 -5.12 12.14
CA LEU A 57 12.45 -4.87 13.18
C LEU A 57 12.70 -6.15 13.98
N VAL A 58 13.78 -6.16 14.76
CA VAL A 58 14.06 -7.22 15.72
C VAL A 58 13.79 -6.71 17.14
N ASN A 59 13.07 -7.49 17.94
CA ASN A 59 12.97 -7.26 19.36
C ASN A 59 14.33 -7.57 20.01
N GLN A 60 14.99 -6.56 20.58
CA GLN A 60 16.33 -6.73 21.15
C GLN A 60 16.41 -7.77 22.28
N LYS A 61 15.31 -7.99 23.02
CA LYS A 61 15.28 -8.95 24.14
C LYS A 61 14.96 -10.36 23.70
N THR A 62 13.96 -10.53 22.84
CA THR A 62 13.47 -11.87 22.44
C THR A 62 14.03 -12.36 21.11
N GLN A 63 14.71 -11.48 20.35
CA GLN A 63 15.14 -11.70 18.97
C GLN A 63 13.98 -11.99 17.99
N ALA A 64 12.73 -11.81 18.44
CA ALA A 64 11.56 -12.04 17.60
C ALA A 64 11.35 -10.87 16.63
N PRO A 65 10.90 -11.15 15.38
CA PRO A 65 10.42 -10.13 14.46
C PRO A 65 9.28 -9.30 15.07
N ARG A 66 9.29 -8.00 14.80
CA ARG A 66 8.23 -7.06 15.18
C ARG A 66 8.15 -5.92 14.17
N VAL A 67 7.06 -5.18 14.20
CA VAL A 67 6.91 -3.90 13.49
C VAL A 67 6.44 -2.82 14.46
N ARG A 68 6.47 -1.57 14.02
CA ARG A 68 5.91 -0.41 14.73
C ARG A 68 4.83 0.25 13.89
N ILE A 69 3.77 0.71 14.55
CA ILE A 69 2.81 1.65 13.97
C ILE A 69 3.20 3.05 14.47
N THR A 70 3.33 4.00 13.56
CA THR A 70 3.71 5.38 13.91
C THR A 70 2.67 6.35 13.37
N GLY A 71 2.15 7.21 14.24
CA GLY A 71 1.44 8.43 13.83
C GLY A 71 2.44 9.53 13.53
N VAL A 72 2.43 10.06 12.32
CA VAL A 72 3.31 11.12 11.84
C VAL A 72 2.46 12.36 11.55
N ARG A 73 2.44 13.29 12.49
CA ARG A 73 1.72 14.57 12.36
C ARG A 73 2.56 15.54 11.54
N ILE A 74 2.03 16.04 10.44
CA ILE A 74 2.68 17.03 9.58
C ILE A 74 2.46 18.42 10.20
N VAL A 75 3.54 19.13 10.45
CA VAL A 75 3.52 20.48 11.05
C VAL A 75 3.77 21.50 9.96
N ASP A 76 2.77 22.31 9.65
CA ASP A 76 2.87 23.41 8.68
C ASP A 76 3.62 24.61 9.27
N GLY A 77 4.37 25.34 8.43
CA GLY A 77 5.01 26.60 8.79
C GLY A 77 6.51 26.71 8.46
N PRO A 78 7.16 27.85 8.79
CA PRO A 78 8.56 28.14 8.43
C PRO A 78 9.59 27.26 9.14
N HIS A 79 9.21 26.57 10.21
CA HIS A 79 9.98 25.51 10.87
C HIS A 79 9.31 24.13 10.67
N GLY A 80 8.56 23.98 9.58
CA GLY A 80 7.75 22.80 9.30
C GLY A 80 8.58 21.51 9.30
N GLY A 81 7.90 20.41 9.61
CA GLY A 81 8.51 19.11 9.82
C GLY A 81 7.45 18.08 10.19
N VAL A 82 7.86 17.05 10.93
CA VAL A 82 6.94 16.04 11.43
C VAL A 82 7.12 15.79 12.91
N GLU A 83 6.03 15.43 13.58
CA GLU A 83 6.05 14.89 14.92
C GLU A 83 5.61 13.42 14.87
N CYS A 84 6.48 12.54 15.35
CA CYS A 84 6.25 11.10 15.34
C CYS A 84 5.82 10.61 16.74
N MET A 85 4.79 9.77 16.77
CA MET A 85 4.31 9.09 17.96
C MET A 85 4.14 7.60 17.67
N GLU A 86 4.84 6.74 18.42
CA GLU A 86 4.63 5.29 18.36
C GLU A 86 3.24 4.97 18.94
N ILE A 87 2.45 4.21 18.20
CA ILE A 87 1.14 3.69 18.61
C ILE A 87 1.34 2.25 19.09
N ASP A 88 0.75 1.90 20.24
CA ASP A 88 0.91 0.56 20.82
C ASP A 88 0.22 -0.51 19.97
N ALA A 89 1.00 -1.15 19.09
CA ALA A 89 0.54 -2.10 18.09
C ALA A 89 0.35 -3.54 18.61
N ARG A 90 0.35 -3.78 19.94
CA ARG A 90 0.32 -5.14 20.51
C ARG A 90 -0.86 -6.00 20.03
N ASN A 91 -1.98 -5.38 19.71
CA ASN A 91 -3.19 -6.06 19.24
C ASN A 91 -3.24 -6.24 17.71
N ILE A 92 -2.23 -5.76 16.98
CA ILE A 92 -2.13 -5.83 15.52
C ILE A 92 -0.81 -6.53 15.16
N PRO A 93 -0.76 -7.87 15.21
CA PRO A 93 0.48 -8.61 15.05
C PRO A 93 1.03 -8.45 13.63
N MET A 94 2.25 -7.91 13.52
CA MET A 94 2.93 -7.68 12.23
C MET A 94 2.02 -6.88 11.27
N ALA A 95 1.56 -5.71 11.73
CA ALA A 95 0.82 -4.75 10.89
C ALA A 95 1.62 -4.42 9.61
N ASN A 96 0.99 -4.54 8.45
CA ASN A 96 1.58 -4.22 7.15
C ASN A 96 0.81 -3.07 6.49
N GLY A 97 0.09 -3.32 5.39
CA GLY A 97 -0.74 -2.36 4.67
C GLY A 97 -2.02 -2.01 5.43
N ALA A 98 -2.59 -0.85 5.08
CA ALA A 98 -3.78 -0.33 5.74
C ALA A 98 -4.53 0.68 4.88
N VAL A 99 -5.78 0.94 5.24
CA VAL A 99 -6.64 1.92 4.56
C VAL A 99 -7.52 2.67 5.57
N ASN A 100 -7.94 3.89 5.23
CA ASN A 100 -8.99 4.59 5.97
C ASN A 100 -10.26 3.72 6.01
N TYR A 101 -10.85 3.54 7.18
CA TYR A 101 -12.08 2.77 7.34
C TYR A 101 -12.88 3.29 8.53
N LYS A 102 -14.14 3.69 8.29
CA LYS A 102 -14.98 4.36 9.30
C LYS A 102 -14.25 5.59 9.88
N GLN A 103 -14.13 5.68 11.21
CA GLN A 103 -13.42 6.75 11.92
C GLN A 103 -11.99 6.35 12.28
N GLY A 104 -11.42 5.36 11.58
CA GLY A 104 -10.14 4.78 11.94
C GLY A 104 -9.40 4.19 10.76
N VAL A 105 -8.57 3.21 11.07
CA VAL A 105 -7.70 2.52 10.13
C VAL A 105 -8.05 1.04 10.13
N LEU A 106 -8.15 0.44 8.94
CA LEU A 106 -8.22 -1.01 8.80
C LEU A 106 -6.86 -1.54 8.34
N PHE A 107 -6.22 -2.31 9.20
CA PHE A 107 -4.92 -2.94 8.92
C PHE A 107 -5.08 -4.35 8.37
N CYS A 108 -4.21 -4.68 7.42
CA CYS A 108 -3.74 -6.03 7.18
C CYS A 108 -2.71 -6.40 8.27
N ALA A 109 -3.10 -7.26 9.20
CA ALA A 109 -2.19 -7.86 10.17
C ALA A 109 -1.66 -9.18 9.61
N GLN A 110 -0.36 -9.28 9.37
CA GLN A 110 0.24 -10.50 8.80
C GLN A 110 0.24 -11.68 9.79
N GLY A 111 0.14 -11.39 11.09
CA GLY A 111 0.22 -12.39 12.15
C GLY A 111 1.66 -12.84 12.43
N ASN A 112 1.80 -13.78 13.35
CA ASN A 112 3.07 -14.46 13.65
C ASN A 112 2.81 -15.91 14.06
N ARG A 113 3.79 -16.61 14.64
CA ARG A 113 3.64 -18.00 15.10
C ARG A 113 2.67 -18.14 16.29
N GLN A 114 2.46 -17.09 17.06
CA GLN A 114 1.63 -17.10 18.27
C GLN A 114 0.22 -16.54 18.02
N HIS A 115 0.10 -15.53 17.15
CA HIS A 115 -1.12 -14.79 16.90
C HIS A 115 -1.50 -14.87 15.42
N ARG A 116 -2.79 -15.09 15.16
CA ARG A 116 -3.33 -15.12 13.80
C ARG A 116 -3.28 -13.73 13.17
N GLY A 117 -3.08 -13.69 11.85
CA GLY A 117 -3.27 -12.48 11.05
C GLY A 117 -4.73 -12.26 10.66
N GLY A 118 -4.96 -11.28 9.80
CA GLY A 118 -6.26 -10.94 9.25
C GLY A 118 -6.50 -9.43 9.18
N LEU A 119 -7.77 -9.03 9.15
CA LEU A 119 -8.19 -7.63 9.07
C LEU A 119 -8.54 -7.11 10.46
N ILE A 120 -7.84 -6.07 10.91
CA ILE A 120 -8.01 -5.49 12.25
C ILE A 120 -8.23 -3.99 12.14
N TYR A 121 -9.39 -3.54 12.63
CA TYR A 121 -9.73 -2.14 12.75
C TYR A 121 -9.06 -1.53 13.99
N MET A 122 -8.63 -0.27 13.90
CA MET A 122 -8.13 0.55 14.99
C MET A 122 -8.73 1.96 14.90
N ASP A 123 -9.21 2.52 16.02
CA ASP A 123 -9.61 3.94 16.07
C ASP A 123 -8.42 4.85 15.70
N SER A 124 -8.67 5.98 15.01
CA SER A 124 -7.59 6.90 14.61
C SER A 124 -7.04 7.76 15.75
N GLU A 125 -7.70 7.77 16.91
CA GLU A 125 -7.36 8.59 18.07
C GLU A 125 -7.23 7.77 19.35
N PRO A 126 -6.46 8.23 20.35
CA PRO A 126 -6.36 7.57 21.64
C PRO A 126 -7.73 7.31 22.28
N PRO A 127 -7.97 6.13 22.87
CA PRO A 127 -6.96 5.14 23.27
C PRO A 127 -6.65 4.06 22.20
N PHE A 128 -6.91 4.32 20.91
CA PHE A 128 -6.60 3.41 19.78
C PHE A 128 -7.20 2.00 19.96
N LYS A 129 -8.51 1.91 20.24
CA LYS A 129 -9.16 0.61 20.45
C LYS A 129 -9.13 -0.19 19.16
N THR A 130 -8.94 -1.50 19.29
CA THR A 130 -8.82 -2.42 18.16
C THR A 130 -9.95 -3.45 18.12
N GLU A 131 -10.42 -3.81 16.92
CA GLU A 131 -11.41 -4.86 16.68
C GLU A 131 -10.98 -5.76 15.52
N THR A 132 -10.92 -7.07 15.73
CA THR A 132 -10.66 -8.03 14.65
C THR A 132 -11.93 -8.26 13.84
N LEU A 133 -11.91 -7.92 12.55
CA LEU A 133 -13.05 -8.11 11.66
C LEU A 133 -13.05 -9.49 11.00
N LEU A 134 -11.86 -9.99 10.65
CA LEU A 134 -11.69 -11.26 9.95
C LEU A 134 -10.32 -11.85 10.25
N SER A 135 -10.22 -13.15 10.56
CA SER A 135 -8.94 -13.81 10.89
C SER A 135 -8.69 -15.15 10.19
N SER A 136 -9.63 -15.60 9.36
CA SER A 136 -9.48 -16.85 8.60
C SER A 136 -10.44 -16.91 7.41
N PHE A 137 -10.08 -17.73 6.41
CA PHE A 137 -10.97 -18.19 5.35
C PHE A 137 -11.63 -19.51 5.76
N TYR A 138 -12.84 -19.42 6.33
CA TYR A 138 -13.62 -20.59 6.81
C TYR A 138 -12.79 -21.54 7.70
N GLY A 139 -12.06 -20.98 8.66
CA GLY A 139 -11.21 -21.72 9.60
C GLY A 139 -9.78 -22.00 9.12
N ARG A 140 -9.48 -21.80 7.82
CA ARG A 140 -8.09 -21.80 7.33
C ARG A 140 -7.46 -20.44 7.57
N GLN A 141 -6.33 -20.42 8.29
CA GLN A 141 -5.63 -19.17 8.55
C GLN A 141 -5.13 -18.56 7.23
N PHE A 142 -5.27 -17.24 7.10
CA PHE A 142 -4.58 -16.49 6.06
C PHE A 142 -3.06 -16.66 6.17
N ASN A 143 -2.37 -16.53 5.05
CA ASN A 143 -0.93 -16.66 4.98
C ASN A 143 -0.25 -15.52 5.75
N SER A 144 -0.40 -14.30 5.23
CA SER A 144 0.09 -13.05 5.76
C SER A 144 -0.51 -11.92 4.93
N VAL A 145 -1.76 -11.55 5.22
CA VAL A 145 -2.48 -10.51 4.47
C VAL A 145 -1.63 -9.25 4.36
N ASN A 146 -1.55 -8.67 3.16
CA ASN A 146 -0.56 -7.63 2.88
C ASN A 146 -1.21 -6.25 2.74
N ASP A 147 -2.03 -6.03 1.70
CA ASP A 147 -2.59 -4.72 1.38
C ASP A 147 -4.11 -4.79 1.20
N VAL A 148 -4.81 -3.67 1.41
CA VAL A 148 -6.28 -3.61 1.52
C VAL A 148 -6.88 -2.36 0.89
N VAL A 149 -8.05 -2.50 0.27
CA VAL A 149 -8.86 -1.40 -0.26
C VAL A 149 -10.33 -1.59 0.10
N ILE A 150 -11.04 -0.48 0.30
CA ILE A 150 -12.49 -0.46 0.53
C ILE A 150 -13.18 -0.08 -0.78
N HIS A 151 -14.14 -0.89 -1.20
CA HIS A 151 -15.01 -0.59 -2.34
C HIS A 151 -16.22 0.23 -1.88
N SER A 152 -16.84 1.04 -2.74
CA SER A 152 -17.94 1.94 -2.35
C SER A 152 -19.19 1.21 -1.83
N ASP A 153 -19.36 -0.07 -2.18
CA ASP A 153 -20.41 -0.94 -1.63
C ASP A 153 -20.16 -1.36 -0.16
N GLY A 154 -19.03 -0.94 0.42
CA GLY A 154 -18.61 -1.26 1.78
C GLY A 154 -17.88 -2.60 1.91
N SER A 155 -17.65 -3.32 0.81
CA SER A 155 -16.84 -4.54 0.83
C SER A 155 -15.35 -4.24 0.91
N ILE A 156 -14.63 -5.12 1.60
CA ILE A 156 -13.20 -5.00 1.87
C ILE A 156 -12.46 -5.99 0.97
N TRP A 157 -11.52 -5.52 0.19
CA TRP A 157 -10.72 -6.34 -0.71
C TRP A 157 -9.26 -6.32 -0.29
N PHE A 158 -8.62 -7.48 -0.24
CA PHE A 158 -7.26 -7.60 0.28
C PHE A 158 -6.48 -8.74 -0.38
N THR A 159 -5.16 -8.64 -0.30
CA THR A 159 -4.22 -9.63 -0.84
C THR A 159 -3.67 -10.52 0.28
N ASP A 160 -3.41 -11.79 -0.01
CA ASP A 160 -2.85 -12.76 0.95
C ASP A 160 -1.61 -13.49 0.39
N PRO A 161 -0.47 -12.79 0.25
CA PRO A 161 0.79 -13.39 -0.15
C PRO A 161 1.43 -14.19 1.00
N VAL A 162 2.57 -14.82 0.73
CA VAL A 162 3.30 -15.69 1.67
C VAL A 162 4.51 -15.03 2.33
N TYR A 163 4.63 -13.70 2.28
CA TYR A 163 5.78 -12.97 2.83
C TYR A 163 6.12 -13.34 4.27
N GLY A 164 5.11 -13.52 5.13
CA GLY A 164 5.39 -13.88 6.52
C GLY A 164 6.07 -15.24 6.68
N PHE A 165 5.84 -16.17 5.76
CA PHE A 165 6.57 -17.43 5.70
C PHE A 165 7.96 -17.24 5.10
N ASP A 166 8.08 -16.52 3.98
CA ASP A 166 9.36 -16.24 3.32
C ASP A 166 10.33 -15.52 4.28
N SER A 167 9.84 -14.58 5.09
CA SER A 167 10.59 -13.85 6.12
C SER A 167 10.69 -14.60 7.47
N GLY A 168 10.18 -15.83 7.55
CA GLY A 168 10.41 -16.77 8.66
C GLY A 168 9.59 -16.55 9.94
N PHE A 169 8.65 -15.60 9.98
CA PHE A 169 7.85 -15.31 11.19
C PHE A 169 6.45 -15.95 11.20
N ARG A 170 6.05 -16.62 10.12
CA ARG A 170 4.85 -17.46 10.01
C ARG A 170 5.23 -18.91 9.72
N ASP A 171 4.30 -19.81 10.04
CA ASP A 171 4.40 -21.23 9.66
C ASP A 171 4.12 -21.40 8.15
N LYS A 172 4.36 -22.62 7.65
CA LYS A 172 4.08 -22.97 6.25
C LYS A 172 2.64 -22.60 5.86
N PRO A 173 2.44 -21.84 4.76
CA PRO A 173 1.15 -21.45 4.21
C PRO A 173 0.21 -22.64 4.00
N ARG A 174 -1.09 -22.41 4.21
CA ARG A 174 -2.16 -23.40 3.99
C ARG A 174 -3.23 -22.93 3.00
N LEU A 175 -3.05 -21.74 2.44
CA LEU A 175 -3.88 -21.17 1.39
C LEU A 175 -2.99 -20.78 0.20
N PRO A 176 -3.51 -20.82 -1.04
CA PRO A 176 -2.81 -20.23 -2.18
C PRO A 176 -2.70 -18.71 -2.03
N CYS A 177 -1.76 -18.11 -2.76
CA CYS A 177 -1.68 -16.66 -2.92
C CYS A 177 -2.89 -16.15 -3.72
N GLN A 178 -3.78 -15.40 -3.08
CA GLN A 178 -5.05 -14.98 -3.69
C GLN A 178 -5.45 -13.56 -3.27
N VAL A 179 -6.38 -13.00 -4.04
CA VAL A 179 -7.15 -11.80 -3.67
C VAL A 179 -8.46 -12.26 -3.04
N TYR A 180 -8.86 -11.65 -1.93
CA TYR A 180 -10.09 -11.94 -1.24
C TYR A 180 -11.00 -10.72 -1.16
N ARG A 181 -12.31 -10.95 -1.12
CA ARG A 181 -13.34 -9.97 -0.80
C ARG A 181 -14.05 -10.41 0.48
N PHE A 182 -14.18 -9.50 1.43
CA PHE A 182 -14.95 -9.66 2.66
C PHE A 182 -16.10 -8.66 2.70
N ASP A 183 -17.31 -9.18 2.89
CA ASP A 183 -18.50 -8.38 3.15
C ASP A 183 -18.77 -8.36 4.66
N PRO A 184 -18.53 -7.23 5.36
CA PRO A 184 -18.72 -7.16 6.80
C PRO A 184 -20.19 -7.25 7.22
N ALA A 185 -21.14 -6.84 6.36
CA ALA A 185 -22.57 -6.90 6.66
C ALA A 185 -23.09 -8.34 6.63
N ARG A 186 -22.64 -9.13 5.64
CA ARG A 186 -23.01 -10.55 5.50
C ARG A 186 -22.09 -11.50 6.26
N LYS A 187 -20.96 -11.01 6.77
CA LYS A 187 -19.87 -11.81 7.36
C LYS A 187 -19.39 -12.93 6.44
N SER A 188 -19.34 -12.64 5.14
CA SER A 188 -18.94 -13.60 4.11
C SER A 188 -17.61 -13.19 3.48
N VAL A 189 -16.69 -14.13 3.39
CA VAL A 189 -15.40 -13.96 2.70
C VAL A 189 -15.35 -14.89 1.48
N ARG A 190 -14.82 -14.39 0.37
CA ARG A 190 -14.67 -15.15 -0.87
C ARG A 190 -13.31 -14.87 -1.52
N ALA A 191 -12.66 -15.91 -2.03
CA ALA A 191 -11.52 -15.75 -2.93
C ALA A 191 -12.01 -15.25 -4.30
N MET A 192 -11.42 -14.17 -4.79
CA MET A 192 -11.88 -13.42 -5.97
C MET A 192 -11.00 -13.64 -7.19
N ALA A 193 -9.70 -13.79 -7.00
CA ALA A 193 -8.73 -14.09 -8.06
C ALA A 193 -7.56 -14.90 -7.52
N ASP A 194 -6.97 -15.70 -8.39
CA ASP A 194 -5.80 -16.55 -8.15
C ASP A 194 -4.78 -16.42 -9.30
N GLY A 195 -3.76 -17.30 -9.30
CA GLY A 195 -2.72 -17.32 -10.33
C GLY A 195 -1.67 -16.23 -10.17
N PHE A 196 -1.55 -15.65 -8.98
CA PHE A 196 -0.48 -14.75 -8.59
C PHE A 196 0.69 -15.51 -7.99
N GLY A 197 1.88 -14.96 -8.14
CA GLY A 197 3.03 -15.37 -7.35
C GLY A 197 2.94 -14.83 -5.93
N ARG A 198 3.09 -13.51 -5.78
CA ARG A 198 2.93 -12.77 -4.53
C ARG A 198 2.03 -11.55 -4.77
N PRO A 199 0.69 -11.67 -4.63
CA PRO A 199 -0.19 -10.53 -4.78
C PRO A 199 0.08 -9.54 -3.65
N ASN A 200 0.32 -8.28 -3.99
CA ASN A 200 0.79 -7.28 -3.04
C ASN A 200 -0.19 -6.10 -2.93
N GLY A 201 0.07 -4.97 -3.57
CA GLY A 201 -0.83 -3.82 -3.61
C GLY A 201 -2.14 -4.11 -4.36
N ILE A 202 -3.23 -3.48 -3.91
CA ILE A 202 -4.55 -3.54 -4.55
C ILE A 202 -5.22 -2.16 -4.59
N CYS A 203 -5.79 -1.77 -5.73
CA CYS A 203 -6.65 -0.58 -5.82
C CYS A 203 -7.70 -0.72 -6.93
N PHE A 204 -8.77 0.05 -6.84
CA PHE A 204 -9.78 0.15 -7.90
C PHE A 204 -9.54 1.38 -8.80
N SER A 205 -10.04 1.31 -10.03
CA SER A 205 -10.27 2.48 -10.88
C SER A 205 -11.27 3.44 -10.25
N PRO A 206 -11.37 4.70 -10.70
CA PRO A 206 -12.27 5.68 -10.09
C PRO A 206 -13.76 5.33 -10.19
N ASP A 207 -14.13 4.58 -11.23
CA ASP A 207 -15.48 4.06 -11.43
C ASP A 207 -15.69 2.67 -10.79
N GLU A 208 -14.67 2.15 -10.12
CA GLU A 208 -14.59 0.83 -9.49
C GLU A 208 -14.91 -0.37 -10.38
N ARG A 209 -14.88 -0.18 -11.71
CA ARG A 209 -15.13 -1.25 -12.69
C ARG A 209 -13.88 -2.06 -13.02
N THR A 210 -12.70 -1.56 -12.68
CA THR A 210 -11.43 -2.26 -12.83
C THR A 210 -10.75 -2.35 -11.47
N VAL A 211 -10.21 -3.53 -11.14
CA VAL A 211 -9.28 -3.69 -10.01
C VAL A 211 -7.88 -3.97 -10.54
N TYR A 212 -6.91 -3.26 -9.96
CA TYR A 212 -5.50 -3.44 -10.21
C TYR A 212 -4.87 -4.15 -9.02
N VAL A 213 -4.05 -5.17 -9.29
CA VAL A 213 -3.35 -5.95 -8.28
C VAL A 213 -1.90 -6.10 -8.70
N THR A 214 -0.96 -5.72 -7.85
CA THR A 214 0.46 -5.92 -8.11
C THR A 214 0.87 -7.34 -7.76
N ASP A 215 1.79 -7.90 -8.54
CA ASP A 215 2.41 -9.21 -8.33
C ASP A 215 3.92 -9.04 -8.35
N THR A 216 4.51 -9.31 -7.19
CA THR A 216 5.89 -8.95 -6.84
C THR A 216 6.79 -10.18 -6.71
N ASP A 217 6.37 -11.28 -7.34
CA ASP A 217 7.02 -12.59 -7.36
C ASP A 217 8.52 -12.56 -7.70
N TRP A 218 8.99 -11.50 -8.39
CA TRP A 218 10.39 -11.25 -8.71
C TRP A 218 11.29 -11.16 -7.47
N ILE A 219 10.79 -10.67 -6.33
CA ILE A 219 11.53 -10.62 -5.06
C ILE A 219 10.74 -11.34 -3.96
N HIS A 220 11.43 -12.23 -3.24
CA HIS A 220 10.82 -12.96 -2.13
C HIS A 220 11.05 -12.26 -0.79
N GLY A 221 10.29 -12.64 0.24
CA GLY A 221 10.38 -12.04 1.58
C GLY A 221 11.73 -12.21 2.30
N ASP A 222 12.65 -13.02 1.76
CA ASP A 222 14.03 -13.18 2.21
C ASP A 222 15.04 -12.33 1.42
N GLY A 223 14.56 -11.56 0.43
CA GLY A 223 15.36 -10.70 -0.45
C GLY A 223 15.96 -11.40 -1.67
N THR A 224 15.71 -12.69 -1.88
CA THR A 224 16.15 -13.39 -3.11
C THR A 224 15.33 -12.93 -4.31
N THR A 225 15.97 -12.86 -5.48
CA THR A 225 15.34 -12.42 -6.74
C THR A 225 15.37 -13.48 -7.83
N ASP A 226 14.36 -13.49 -8.71
CA ASP A 226 14.26 -14.37 -9.87
C ASP A 226 13.68 -13.61 -11.08
N ASP A 227 14.53 -13.35 -12.08
CA ASP A 227 14.19 -12.56 -13.28
C ASP A 227 13.11 -13.19 -14.16
N PHE A 228 12.78 -14.48 -13.97
CA PHE A 228 11.68 -15.13 -14.68
C PHE A 228 10.32 -14.95 -13.98
N ARG A 229 10.27 -14.23 -12.84
CA ARG A 229 9.05 -14.02 -12.05
C ARG A 229 8.47 -12.63 -12.22
N ALA A 230 7.23 -12.48 -11.75
CA ALA A 230 6.44 -11.30 -11.97
C ALA A 230 7.00 -10.06 -11.24
N SER A 231 7.17 -8.98 -11.99
CA SER A 231 7.28 -7.61 -11.48
C SER A 231 6.17 -6.78 -12.12
N HIS A 232 4.92 -7.23 -11.94
CA HIS A 232 3.79 -6.87 -12.79
C HIS A 232 2.66 -6.21 -12.02
N ILE A 233 1.87 -5.42 -12.73
CA ILE A 233 0.53 -5.02 -12.35
C ILE A 233 -0.43 -5.79 -13.25
N TYR A 234 -1.41 -6.48 -12.68
CA TYR A 234 -2.51 -7.09 -13.40
C TYR A 234 -3.79 -6.28 -13.21
N ALA A 235 -4.59 -6.18 -14.26
CA ALA A 235 -5.93 -5.60 -14.20
C ALA A 235 -7.00 -6.68 -14.41
N PHE A 236 -8.16 -6.47 -13.77
CA PHE A 236 -9.35 -7.32 -13.91
C PHE A 236 -10.58 -6.45 -14.01
N ASP A 237 -11.56 -6.89 -14.80
CA ASP A 237 -12.86 -6.25 -14.87
C ASP A 237 -13.76 -6.79 -13.77
N VAL A 238 -14.42 -5.88 -13.04
CA VAL A 238 -15.45 -6.20 -12.05
C VAL A 238 -16.77 -6.37 -12.80
N THR A 239 -17.27 -7.60 -12.83
CA THR A 239 -18.52 -7.96 -13.51
C THR A 239 -19.45 -8.69 -12.54
N PHE A 240 -20.74 -8.76 -12.86
CA PHE A 240 -21.73 -9.43 -12.02
C PHE A 240 -22.31 -10.66 -12.71
N TYR A 241 -22.23 -11.81 -12.05
CA TYR A 241 -22.88 -13.05 -12.47
C TYR A 241 -23.75 -13.58 -11.35
N ALA A 242 -25.00 -13.92 -11.68
CA ALA A 242 -26.01 -14.38 -10.71
C ALA A 242 -26.15 -13.44 -9.49
N GLY A 243 -25.98 -12.13 -9.68
CA GLY A 243 -26.09 -11.12 -8.63
C GLY A 243 -24.84 -10.96 -7.74
N GLU A 244 -23.77 -11.69 -8.01
CA GLU A 244 -22.52 -11.65 -7.24
C GLU A 244 -21.38 -11.05 -8.06
N PRO A 245 -20.41 -10.33 -7.44
CA PRO A 245 -19.26 -9.78 -8.14
C PRO A 245 -18.26 -10.88 -8.55
N PHE A 246 -17.61 -10.69 -9.69
CA PHE A 246 -16.55 -11.55 -10.21
C PHE A 246 -15.44 -10.69 -10.82
N LEU A 247 -14.20 -11.16 -10.70
CA LEU A 247 -13.08 -10.63 -11.44
C LEU A 247 -12.91 -11.45 -12.73
N THR A 248 -12.90 -10.75 -13.86
CA THR A 248 -12.78 -11.36 -15.20
C THR A 248 -11.71 -10.63 -16.02
N ASN A 249 -11.38 -11.17 -17.20
CA ASN A 249 -10.43 -10.54 -18.15
C ASN A 249 -9.10 -10.15 -17.50
N ARG A 250 -8.50 -11.09 -16.73
CA ARG A 250 -7.14 -10.92 -16.20
C ARG A 250 -6.21 -10.57 -17.36
N ARG A 251 -5.53 -9.43 -17.23
CA ARG A 251 -4.59 -8.94 -18.24
C ARG A 251 -3.37 -8.34 -17.56
N LEU A 252 -2.20 -8.55 -18.17
CA LEU A 252 -1.02 -7.79 -17.82
C LEU A 252 -1.31 -6.32 -18.15
N PHE A 253 -1.20 -5.46 -17.15
CA PHE A 253 -1.44 -4.03 -17.28
C PHE A 253 -0.12 -3.27 -17.47
N ALA A 254 0.84 -3.51 -16.60
CA ALA A 254 2.16 -2.88 -16.64
C ALA A 254 3.22 -3.78 -15.99
N MET A 255 4.50 -3.47 -16.25
CA MET A 255 5.66 -4.06 -15.57
C MET A 255 6.50 -2.91 -15.00
N ALA A 256 7.01 -3.08 -13.77
CA ALA A 256 7.98 -2.13 -13.24
C ALA A 256 9.34 -2.35 -13.90
N ASP A 257 9.96 -1.26 -14.33
CA ASP A 257 11.29 -1.29 -14.97
C ASP A 257 12.41 -1.50 -13.94
N THR A 258 12.25 -0.96 -12.73
CA THR A 258 13.19 -1.14 -11.62
C THR A 258 12.49 -1.70 -10.40
N GLY A 259 12.98 -2.83 -9.89
CA GLY A 259 12.43 -3.51 -8.72
C GLY A 259 11.06 -4.11 -9.00
N ILE A 260 10.12 -3.89 -8.08
CA ILE A 260 8.74 -4.39 -8.12
C ILE A 260 7.73 -3.25 -7.96
N PRO A 261 6.53 -3.35 -8.57
CA PRO A 261 5.42 -2.49 -8.21
C PRO A 261 4.82 -2.98 -6.88
N ASP A 262 5.06 -2.24 -5.80
CA ASP A 262 4.62 -2.63 -4.46
C ASP A 262 3.24 -2.02 -4.14
N GLY A 263 3.18 -1.01 -3.26
CA GLY A 263 1.95 -0.26 -3.00
C GLY A 263 1.42 0.41 -4.26
N ILE A 264 0.10 0.39 -4.45
CA ILE A 264 -0.58 0.91 -5.65
C ILE A 264 -1.75 1.81 -5.28
N LYS A 265 -1.98 2.87 -6.06
CA LYS A 265 -3.13 3.78 -5.94
C LYS A 265 -3.58 4.28 -7.32
N CYS A 266 -4.82 4.75 -7.42
CA CYS A 266 -5.35 5.36 -8.65
C CYS A 266 -5.76 6.81 -8.38
N ASP A 267 -5.53 7.70 -9.35
CA ASP A 267 -6.04 9.08 -9.30
C ASP A 267 -7.44 9.19 -9.91
N VAL A 268 -8.10 10.34 -9.70
CA VAL A 268 -9.45 10.63 -10.20
C VAL A 268 -9.57 10.63 -11.73
N TYR A 269 -8.46 10.62 -12.47
CA TYR A 269 -8.42 10.56 -13.93
C TYR A 269 -8.20 9.14 -14.46
N GLY A 270 -8.01 8.16 -13.57
CA GLY A 270 -7.79 6.76 -13.92
C GLY A 270 -6.32 6.40 -14.13
N ASN A 271 -5.38 7.30 -13.84
CA ASN A 271 -3.96 6.95 -13.88
C ASN A 271 -3.61 6.11 -12.65
N VAL A 272 -2.74 5.13 -12.85
CA VAL A 272 -2.33 4.13 -11.86
C VAL A 272 -0.90 4.44 -11.41
N TYR A 273 -0.70 4.55 -10.11
CA TYR A 273 0.56 4.89 -9.48
C TYR A 273 1.03 3.69 -8.68
N SER A 274 2.31 3.34 -8.75
CA SER A 274 2.89 2.32 -7.87
C SER A 274 4.26 2.72 -7.35
N GLY A 275 4.54 2.38 -6.09
CA GLY A 275 5.88 2.43 -5.53
C GLY A 275 6.75 1.37 -6.20
N CYS A 276 7.92 1.77 -6.66
CA CYS A 276 8.87 0.95 -7.41
C CYS A 276 10.29 1.14 -6.87
N GLY A 277 11.24 0.35 -7.37
CA GLY A 277 12.63 0.38 -6.89
C GLY A 277 13.36 1.69 -7.16
N ASP A 278 12.86 2.53 -8.08
CA ASP A 278 13.41 3.83 -8.44
C ASP A 278 12.58 5.03 -7.94
N GLY A 279 11.38 4.81 -7.41
CA GLY A 279 10.50 5.87 -6.93
C GLY A 279 9.02 5.54 -7.13
N VAL A 280 8.21 6.50 -7.58
CA VAL A 280 6.82 6.26 -7.97
C VAL A 280 6.69 6.30 -9.49
N ASN A 281 6.14 5.22 -10.06
CA ASN A 281 5.86 5.12 -11.49
C ASN A 281 4.38 5.36 -11.74
N ILE A 282 4.07 6.11 -12.81
CA ILE A 282 2.72 6.57 -13.15
C ILE A 282 2.35 6.06 -14.53
N TRP A 283 1.30 5.25 -14.63
CA TRP A 283 0.75 4.73 -15.88
C TRP A 283 -0.63 5.31 -16.16
N SER A 284 -0.95 5.54 -17.43
CA SER A 284 -2.33 5.85 -17.84
C SER A 284 -3.26 4.68 -17.58
N ALA A 285 -4.59 4.91 -17.61
CA ALA A 285 -5.60 3.85 -17.54
C ALA A 285 -5.45 2.74 -18.61
N GLY A 286 -4.65 2.98 -19.66
CA GLY A 286 -4.33 1.98 -20.69
C GLY A 286 -3.00 1.23 -20.47
N GLY A 287 -2.29 1.45 -19.36
CA GLY A 287 -1.02 0.79 -19.06
C GLY A 287 0.23 1.45 -19.68
N VAL A 288 0.08 2.58 -20.37
CA VAL A 288 1.23 3.35 -20.90
C VAL A 288 1.91 4.12 -19.77
N LEU A 289 3.22 3.93 -19.60
CA LEU A 289 4.04 4.68 -18.63
C LEU A 289 4.07 6.16 -19.02
N LEU A 290 3.55 7.02 -18.14
CA LEU A 290 3.46 8.47 -18.33
C LEU A 290 4.69 9.20 -17.79
N GLY A 291 5.15 8.81 -16.61
CA GLY A 291 6.26 9.47 -15.95
C GLY A 291 6.67 8.77 -14.66
N ARG A 292 7.73 9.29 -14.03
CA ARG A 292 8.24 8.80 -12.76
C ARG A 292 8.59 9.95 -11.82
N ILE A 293 8.45 9.72 -10.53
CA ILE A 293 8.96 10.57 -9.45
C ILE A 293 10.11 9.80 -8.81
N ILE A 294 11.34 10.13 -9.17
CA ILE A 294 12.55 9.41 -8.76
C ILE A 294 12.89 9.73 -7.30
N VAL A 295 12.98 8.68 -6.49
CA VAL A 295 13.36 8.75 -5.07
C VAL A 295 14.50 7.75 -4.85
N PRO A 296 15.71 8.19 -4.44
CA PRO A 296 16.83 7.28 -4.23
C PRO A 296 16.48 6.18 -3.22
N GLY A 297 16.63 4.92 -3.61
CA GLY A 297 16.25 3.76 -2.78
C GLY A 297 14.79 3.34 -2.90
N GLY A 298 14.04 3.90 -3.86
CA GLY A 298 12.69 3.45 -4.21
C GLY A 298 11.59 3.98 -3.30
N VAL A 299 10.37 3.47 -3.48
CA VAL A 299 9.21 3.74 -2.62
C VAL A 299 8.45 2.43 -2.44
N ALA A 300 8.23 2.01 -1.20
CA ALA A 300 7.50 0.78 -0.90
C ALA A 300 5.98 1.01 -0.98
N ASN A 301 5.48 2.05 -0.31
CA ASN A 301 4.09 2.49 -0.43
C ASN A 301 3.99 4.02 -0.36
N PHE A 302 2.81 4.55 -0.61
CA PHE A 302 2.55 5.99 -0.60
C PHE A 302 1.05 6.26 -0.47
N CYS A 303 0.70 7.50 -0.17
CA CYS A 303 -0.68 7.95 -0.20
C CYS A 303 -0.82 9.38 -0.71
N PHE A 304 -2.00 9.69 -1.23
CA PHE A 304 -2.34 11.08 -1.53
C PHE A 304 -2.70 11.83 -0.24
N GLY A 305 -2.24 13.07 -0.19
CA GLY A 305 -2.65 14.08 0.78
C GLY A 305 -3.58 15.11 0.12
N ARG A 306 -3.59 16.33 0.66
CA ARG A 306 -4.38 17.45 0.13
C ARG A 306 -3.71 18.08 -1.09
N GLU A 307 -4.51 18.68 -1.98
CA GLU A 307 -4.06 19.64 -3.00
C GLU A 307 -2.83 19.19 -3.80
N GLY A 308 -2.84 17.97 -4.36
CA GLY A 308 -1.72 17.48 -5.18
C GLY A 308 -0.55 16.88 -4.39
N THR A 309 -0.67 16.74 -3.08
CA THR A 309 0.38 16.15 -2.25
C THR A 309 0.39 14.62 -2.38
N LEU A 310 1.58 14.04 -2.51
CA LEU A 310 1.86 12.62 -2.23
C LEU A 310 2.85 12.50 -1.08
N TYR A 311 2.58 11.60 -0.14
CA TYR A 311 3.52 11.20 0.90
C TYR A 311 4.12 9.84 0.54
N LEU A 312 5.44 9.79 0.37
CA LEU A 312 6.16 8.62 -0.15
C LEU A 312 6.95 7.95 0.96
N LEU A 313 6.70 6.65 1.16
CA LEU A 313 7.30 5.85 2.22
C LEU A 313 8.54 5.16 1.68
N ASN A 314 9.71 5.55 2.20
CA ASN A 314 11.02 5.13 1.70
C ASN A 314 11.90 4.65 2.86
N GLU A 315 11.43 3.61 3.55
CA GLU A 315 12.08 2.93 4.67
C GLU A 315 12.39 3.90 5.83
N HIS A 316 13.62 4.40 5.86
CA HIS A 316 14.10 5.35 6.87
C HIS A 316 13.66 6.79 6.61
N ARG A 317 13.03 7.07 5.46
CA ARG A 317 12.70 8.42 5.02
C ARG A 317 11.23 8.55 4.65
N LEU A 318 10.65 9.69 5.01
CA LEU A 318 9.36 10.15 4.52
C LEU A 318 9.57 11.33 3.59
N TRP A 319 9.09 11.22 2.36
CA TRP A 319 9.15 12.29 1.37
C TRP A 319 7.77 12.87 1.11
N ARG A 320 7.76 14.12 0.65
CA ARG A 320 6.58 14.80 0.10
C ARG A 320 6.85 15.16 -1.35
N ALA A 321 6.03 14.66 -2.25
CA ALA A 321 5.95 15.20 -3.61
C ALA A 321 4.74 16.13 -3.70
N GLN A 322 4.97 17.36 -4.13
CA GLN A 322 3.93 18.32 -4.48
C GLN A 322 3.74 18.28 -5.99
N LEU A 323 2.53 17.91 -6.41
CA LEU A 323 2.10 17.86 -7.80
C LEU A 323 1.06 18.96 -8.09
N ALA A 324 0.43 18.94 -9.27
CA ALA A 324 -0.70 19.81 -9.56
C ALA A 324 -1.84 19.56 -8.56
N SER A 325 -2.52 20.63 -8.12
CA SER A 325 -3.61 20.53 -7.14
C SER A 325 -4.81 19.72 -7.65
N SER A 326 -4.93 19.56 -8.97
CA SER A 326 -5.89 18.69 -9.66
C SER A 326 -5.60 17.20 -9.48
N THR A 327 -4.34 16.83 -9.21
CA THR A 327 -3.90 15.43 -9.05
C THR A 327 -4.33 14.90 -7.69
N ARG A 328 -5.39 14.09 -7.66
CA ARG A 328 -6.05 13.61 -6.43
C ARG A 328 -6.30 12.12 -6.50
N GLY A 329 -6.17 11.42 -5.38
CA GLY A 329 -6.50 10.00 -5.28
C GLY A 329 -8.00 9.73 -5.41
N ALA A 330 -8.37 8.65 -6.09
CA ALA A 330 -9.76 8.39 -6.46
C ALA A 330 -10.69 8.03 -5.29
N LEU A 331 -10.20 7.29 -4.28
CA LEU A 331 -11.04 6.62 -3.28
C LEU A 331 -10.74 7.05 -1.83
N LEU A 332 -9.98 8.12 -1.65
CA LEU A 332 -9.58 8.59 -0.32
C LEU A 332 -10.64 9.51 0.32
N GLY A 333 -11.57 10.04 -0.47
CA GLY A 333 -12.60 10.97 0.03
C GLY A 333 -12.03 12.26 0.62
N ILE A 334 -10.79 12.63 0.21
CA ILE A 334 -10.02 13.77 0.71
C ILE A 334 -9.95 14.93 -0.29
#